data_AF-A0A951KPM4-F1
#
_entry.id   AF-A0A951KPM4-F1
#
_cell.length_a   1.000
_cell.length_b   1.000
_cell.length_c   1.000
_cell.angle_alpha   90.00
_cell.angle_beta   90.00
_cell.angle_gamma   90.00
#
_symmetry.space_group_name_H-M   'P 1'
#
loop_
_entity.id
_entity.type
_entity.pdbx_description
1 polymer ?
#
loop_
_entity_poly.entity_id
_entity_poly.type
_entity_poly.pdbx_seq_one_letter_code
_entity_poly.pdbx_strand_id
1 'polypeptide(L)'
;LVQYFERNRFEYYPELANTPFEIQIGRLGDDLLRQEGIDWTKLPKQADAPPECQFFEQTGHRLCAPFKGYWEANGGLALYGMPLSEAYEENGRLVQYFERNRFEYFPDKVGTPFEIQLGLLGRELYSTWGVWPQ
;
A
#
# COMPACT_ATOMS: atom_id res chain seq x y z
N LEU A 1 -21.31 -2.22 -5.15
CA LEU A 1 -21.05 -3.52 -4.47
C LEU A 1 -19.62 -3.50 -3.94
N VAL A 2 -19.37 -4.04 -2.75
CA VAL A 2 -18.03 -4.08 -2.16
C VAL A 2 -17.73 -5.50 -1.68
N GLN A 3 -16.55 -6.02 -2.00
CA GLN A 3 -16.05 -7.29 -1.49
C GLN A 3 -14.77 -7.04 -0.67
N TYR A 4 -14.77 -7.55 0.56
CA TYR A 4 -13.64 -7.41 1.48
C TYR A 4 -12.73 -8.64 1.43
N PHE A 5 -11.42 -8.40 1.51
CA PHE A 5 -10.38 -9.41 1.65
C PHE A 5 -9.45 -9.01 2.80
N GLU A 6 -8.58 -9.92 3.23
CA GLU A 6 -7.66 -9.64 4.34
C GLU A 6 -6.68 -8.50 4.03
N ARG A 7 -6.34 -8.31 2.75
CA ARG A 7 -5.28 -7.39 2.30
C ARG A 7 -5.77 -6.26 1.41
N ASN A 8 -7.00 -6.36 0.91
CA ASN A 8 -7.57 -5.47 -0.10
C ASN A 8 -9.10 -5.40 0.04
N ARG A 9 -9.70 -4.43 -0.65
CA ARG A 9 -11.15 -4.29 -0.83
C ARG A 9 -11.40 -4.06 -2.31
N PHE A 10 -12.33 -4.80 -2.91
CA PHE A 10 -12.78 -4.58 -4.27
C PHE A 10 -14.06 -3.75 -4.26
N GLU A 11 -14.08 -2.73 -5.10
CA GLU A 11 -15.15 -1.77 -5.20
C GLU A 11 -15.69 -1.77 -6.63
N TYR A 12 -16.99 -2.01 -6.76
CA TYR A 12 -17.69 -2.06 -8.03
C TYR A 12 -18.31 -0.71 -8.39
N TYR A 13 -17.99 -0.23 -9.59
CA TYR A 13 -18.40 1.06 -10.13
C TYR A 13 -19.23 0.86 -11.41
N PRO A 14 -20.58 0.78 -11.32
CA PRO A 14 -21.45 0.49 -12.46
C PRO A 14 -21.39 1.56 -13.57
N GLU A 15 -21.06 2.80 -13.22
CA GLU A 15 -20.85 3.89 -14.17
C GLU A 15 -19.62 3.68 -15.08
N LEU A 16 -18.73 2.76 -14.71
CA LEU A 16 -17.55 2.36 -15.47
C LEU A 16 -17.72 0.98 -16.13
N ALA A 17 -18.96 0.49 -16.27
CA ALA A 17 -19.24 -0.83 -16.82
C ALA A 17 -18.60 -1.04 -18.20
N ASN A 18 -18.01 -2.22 -18.41
CA ASN A 18 -17.25 -2.60 -19.61
C ASN A 18 -15.93 -1.84 -19.79
N THR A 19 -15.37 -1.28 -18.72
CA THR A 19 -14.01 -0.75 -18.70
C THR A 19 -13.13 -1.57 -17.74
N PRO A 20 -11.79 -1.52 -17.90
CA PRO A 20 -10.88 -2.10 -16.92
C PRO A 20 -11.01 -1.52 -15.49
N PHE A 21 -11.73 -0.41 -15.33
CA PHE A 21 -11.90 0.32 -14.06
C PHE A 21 -13.24 0.02 -13.38
N GLU A 22 -14.07 -0.86 -13.96
CA GLU A 22 -15.35 -1.29 -13.38
C GLU A 22 -15.18 -1.89 -11.96
N ILE A 23 -14.04 -2.54 -11.72
CA ILE A 23 -13.62 -2.99 -10.40
C ILE A 23 -12.31 -2.29 -10.05
N GLN A 24 -12.29 -1.59 -8.91
CA GLN A 24 -11.07 -0.97 -8.40
C GLN A 24 -10.68 -1.54 -7.04
N ILE A 25 -9.39 -1.45 -6.73
CA ILE A 25 -8.83 -1.81 -5.44
C ILE A 25 -8.87 -0.58 -4.54
N GLY A 26 -9.52 -0.70 -3.39
CA GLY A 26 -9.65 0.34 -2.39
C GLY A 26 -8.28 0.84 -1.89
N ARG A 27 -8.21 2.13 -1.56
CA ARG A 27 -6.99 2.80 -1.11
C ARG A 27 -6.70 2.52 0.37
N LEU A 28 -6.57 1.23 0.71
CA LEU A 28 -6.50 0.81 2.12
C LEU A 28 -5.28 1.33 2.88
N GLY A 29 -4.18 1.66 2.20
CA GLY A 29 -3.04 2.30 2.85
C GLY A 29 -3.34 3.75 3.24
N ASP A 30 -3.99 4.52 2.36
CA ASP A 30 -4.49 5.87 2.68
C ASP A 30 -5.57 5.82 3.78
N ASP A 31 -6.53 4.90 3.65
CA ASP A 31 -7.62 4.72 4.64
C ASP A 31 -7.07 4.42 6.04
N LEU A 32 -6.09 3.51 6.15
CA LEU A 32 -5.52 3.14 7.45
C LEU A 32 -4.74 4.30 8.09
N LEU A 33 -3.86 4.98 7.32
CA LEU A 33 -3.12 6.14 7.84
C LEU A 33 -4.09 7.22 8.34
N ARG A 34 -5.16 7.51 7.60
CA ARG A 34 -6.19 8.47 8.04
C ARG A 34 -6.94 8.01 9.29
N GLN A 35 -7.28 6.72 9.40
CA GLN A 35 -7.94 6.17 10.59
C GLN A 35 -7.07 6.32 11.84
N GLU A 36 -5.75 6.21 11.69
CA GLU A 36 -4.77 6.44 12.75
C GLU A 36 -4.45 7.92 13.01
N GLY A 37 -5.08 8.84 12.27
CA GLY A 37 -4.86 10.28 12.41
C GLY A 37 -3.55 10.77 11.78
N ILE A 38 -2.92 9.96 10.92
CA ILE A 38 -1.68 10.27 10.22
C ILE A 38 -2.01 10.98 8.90
N ASP A 39 -1.58 12.24 8.79
CA ASP A 39 -1.58 12.99 7.54
C ASP A 39 -0.32 12.66 6.74
N TRP A 40 -0.43 11.69 5.84
CA TRP A 40 0.71 11.18 5.07
C TRP A 40 1.39 12.26 4.21
N THR A 41 0.65 13.31 3.82
CA THR A 41 1.22 14.41 3.01
C THR A 41 2.28 15.22 3.76
N LYS A 42 2.27 15.14 5.10
CA LYS A 42 3.21 15.79 6.01
C LYS A 42 4.29 14.85 6.53
N LEU A 43 4.29 13.58 6.14
CA LEU A 43 5.33 12.66 6.56
C LEU A 43 6.70 13.12 6.05
N PRO A 44 7.79 12.82 6.79
CA PRO A 44 9.13 13.12 6.34
C PRO A 44 9.40 12.54 4.95
N LYS A 45 10.09 13.32 4.11
CA LYS A 45 10.49 12.93 2.76
C LYS A 45 12.00 12.78 2.73
N GLN A 46 12.49 11.73 2.09
CA GLN A 46 13.92 11.52 1.97
C GLN A 46 14.48 12.45 0.89
N ALA A 47 15.22 13.49 1.28
CA ALA A 47 15.79 14.44 0.33
C ALA A 47 16.92 13.79 -0.52
N ASP A 48 17.79 13.05 0.16
CA ASP A 48 18.95 12.38 -0.42
C ASP A 48 18.68 10.89 -0.53
N ALA A 49 18.55 10.40 -1.76
CA ALA A 49 18.35 8.99 -2.03
C ALA A 49 19.29 8.53 -3.15
N PRO A 50 19.71 7.24 -3.11
CA PRO A 50 20.46 6.65 -4.20
C PRO A 50 19.77 6.84 -5.58
N PRO A 51 20.53 6.99 -6.69
CA PRO A 51 19.95 7.22 -8.02
C PRO A 51 18.99 6.14 -8.51
N GLU A 52 19.07 4.92 -7.98
CA GLU A 52 18.18 3.80 -8.28
C GLU A 52 16.79 3.92 -7.65
N CYS A 53 16.62 4.82 -6.68
CA CYS A 53 15.32 5.11 -6.09
C CYS A 53 14.44 5.87 -7.09
N GLN A 54 13.18 5.46 -7.19
CA GLN A 54 12.20 6.16 -8.00
C GLN A 54 11.50 7.24 -7.17
N PHE A 55 11.55 8.48 -7.64
CA PHE A 55 10.80 9.59 -7.04
C PHE A 55 9.41 9.74 -7.67
N PHE A 56 8.39 9.92 -6.83
CA PHE A 56 7.00 10.17 -7.26
C PHE A 56 6.63 11.61 -6.95
N GLU A 57 6.60 12.49 -7.96
CA GLU A 57 6.35 13.93 -7.78
C GLU A 57 5.01 14.23 -7.11
N GLN A 58 3.99 13.41 -7.40
CA GLN A 58 2.62 13.59 -6.93
C GLN A 58 2.49 13.42 -5.41
N THR A 59 3.31 12.55 -4.81
CA THR A 59 3.29 12.31 -3.36
C THR A 59 4.53 12.92 -2.67
N GLY A 60 5.61 13.10 -3.41
CA GLY A 60 6.91 13.54 -2.92
C GLY A 60 7.68 12.44 -2.17
N HIS A 61 7.25 11.19 -2.25
CA HIS A 61 7.92 10.05 -1.64
C HIS A 61 8.75 9.26 -2.65
N ARG A 62 9.71 8.50 -2.13
CA ARG A 62 10.58 7.66 -2.95
C ARG A 62 10.28 6.18 -2.75
N LEU A 63 10.52 5.42 -3.80
CA LEU A 63 10.48 3.97 -3.77
C LEU A 63 11.89 3.45 -4.05
N CYS A 64 12.50 2.86 -3.03
CA CYS A 64 13.86 2.33 -3.05
C CYS A 64 13.86 0.81 -2.84
N ALA A 65 15.03 0.18 -2.95
CA ALA A 65 15.20 -1.17 -2.43
C ALA A 65 14.89 -1.22 -0.91
N PRO A 66 14.34 -2.33 -0.38
CA PRO A 66 14.06 -3.58 -1.09
C PRO A 66 12.72 -3.57 -1.86
N PHE A 67 11.83 -2.61 -1.61
CA PHE A 67 10.45 -2.66 -2.11
C PHE A 67 10.30 -2.37 -3.60
N LYS A 68 11.20 -1.57 -4.19
CA LYS A 68 11.12 -1.16 -5.60
C LYS A 68 11.00 -2.34 -6.55
N GLY A 69 11.90 -3.33 -6.45
CA GLY A 69 11.91 -4.48 -7.35
C GLY A 69 10.62 -5.31 -7.25
N TYR A 70 10.11 -5.49 -6.03
CA TYR A 70 8.83 -6.19 -5.82
C TYR A 70 7.65 -5.41 -6.41
N TRP A 71 7.59 -4.11 -6.16
CA TRP A 71 6.54 -3.24 -6.69
C TRP A 71 6.51 -3.29 -8.22
N GLU A 72 7.66 -3.16 -8.88
CA GLU A 72 7.79 -3.19 -10.34
C GLU A 72 7.36 -4.56 -10.92
N ALA A 73 7.76 -5.66 -10.27
CA ALA A 73 7.48 -7.01 -10.76
C ALA A 73 6.04 -7.49 -10.50
N ASN A 74 5.33 -6.91 -9.53
CA ASN A 74 4.05 -7.45 -9.04
C ASN A 74 2.85 -6.50 -9.28
N GLY A 75 2.91 -5.66 -10.32
CA GLY A 75 1.77 -4.88 -10.80
C GLY A 75 1.85 -3.37 -10.56
N GLY A 76 2.84 -2.92 -9.79
CA GLY A 76 3.21 -1.52 -9.65
C GLY A 76 2.05 -0.58 -9.37
N LEU A 77 1.98 0.50 -10.14
CA LEU A 77 1.03 1.60 -9.93
C LEU A 77 -0.43 1.14 -9.97
N ALA A 78 -0.75 0.18 -10.85
CA ALA A 78 -2.12 -0.29 -11.05
C ALA A 78 -2.66 -1.03 -9.82
N LEU A 79 -1.82 -1.82 -9.14
CA LEU A 79 -2.24 -2.62 -7.99
C LEU A 79 -1.98 -1.94 -6.65
N TYR A 80 -0.82 -1.32 -6.48
CA TYR A 80 -0.38 -0.79 -5.18
C TYR A 80 -0.57 0.72 -5.07
N GLY A 81 -0.55 1.43 -6.19
CA GLY A 81 -0.52 2.87 -6.23
C GLY A 81 0.85 3.47 -5.89
N MET A 82 0.85 4.78 -5.66
CA MET A 82 2.05 5.55 -5.33
C MET A 82 2.46 5.37 -3.85
N PRO A 83 3.75 5.52 -3.50
CA PRO A 83 4.19 5.54 -2.11
C PRO A 83 3.61 6.75 -1.36
N LEU A 84 3.12 6.51 -0.14
CA LEU A 84 2.59 7.52 0.79
C LEU A 84 3.53 7.78 1.97
N SER A 85 4.60 7.01 2.09
CA SER A 85 5.66 7.19 3.08
C SER A 85 7.01 6.85 2.44
N GLU A 86 8.10 7.23 3.09
CA GLU A 86 9.38 6.52 2.88
C GLU A 86 9.32 5.12 3.51
N ALA A 87 10.31 4.27 3.23
CA ALA A 87 10.47 3.03 3.98
C ALA A 87 11.03 3.34 5.38
N TYR A 88 10.40 2.81 6.43
CA TYR A 88 10.81 3.02 7.82
C TYR A 88 10.58 1.79 8.69
N GLU A 89 11.20 1.75 9.87
CA GLU A 89 11.00 0.66 10.83
C GLU A 89 9.71 0.85 11.64
N GLU A 90 8.87 -0.18 11.63
CA GLU A 90 7.63 -0.29 12.39
C GLU A 90 7.58 -1.68 13.02
N ASN A 91 7.51 -1.76 14.36
CA ASN A 91 7.43 -3.03 15.10
C ASN A 91 8.53 -4.05 14.73
N GLY A 92 9.76 -3.57 14.51
CA GLY A 92 10.92 -4.41 14.13
C GLY A 92 10.87 -4.91 12.69
N ARG A 93 10.10 -4.25 11.84
CA ARG A 93 9.98 -4.56 10.42
C ARG A 93 10.19 -3.31 9.59
N LEU A 94 10.96 -3.41 8.51
CA LEU A 94 10.96 -2.35 7.50
C LEU A 94 9.62 -2.41 6.77
N VAL A 95 8.90 -1.29 6.73
CA VAL A 95 7.61 -1.15 6.08
C VAL A 95 7.58 0.08 5.17
N GLN A 96 6.70 0.07 4.19
CA GLN A 96 6.37 1.26 3.41
C GLN A 96 4.89 1.26 3.04
N TYR A 97 4.23 2.39 3.25
CA TYR A 97 2.83 2.58 2.87
C TYR A 97 2.73 3.07 1.42
N PHE A 98 1.79 2.49 0.69
CA PHE A 98 1.36 2.89 -0.65
C PHE A 98 -0.14 3.21 -0.58
N GLU A 99 -0.70 3.78 -1.66
CA GLU A 99 -2.12 4.13 -1.68
C GLU A 99 -3.03 2.96 -1.30
N ARG A 100 -2.75 1.75 -1.80
CA ARG A 100 -3.64 0.59 -1.66
C ARG A 100 -3.15 -0.46 -0.68
N ASN A 101 -1.85 -0.50 -0.39
CA ASN A 101 -1.24 -1.53 0.46
C ASN A 101 -0.10 -0.98 1.31
N ARG A 102 0.28 -1.74 2.34
CA ARG A 102 1.56 -1.59 3.07
C ARG A 102 2.45 -2.76 2.68
N PHE A 103 3.70 -2.50 2.33
CA PHE A 103 4.69 -3.57 2.15
C PHE A 103 5.45 -3.79 3.44
N GLU A 104 5.78 -5.04 3.70
CA GLU A 104 6.44 -5.51 4.90
C GLU A 104 7.60 -6.43 4.50
N TYR A 105 8.82 -6.06 4.91
CA TYR A 105 10.04 -6.81 4.60
C TYR A 105 10.36 -7.86 5.67
N PHE A 106 10.74 -9.07 5.25
CA PHE A 106 11.05 -10.19 6.13
C PHE A 106 12.50 -10.64 5.92
N PRO A 107 13.45 -10.15 6.73
CA PRO A 107 14.88 -10.44 6.55
C PRO A 107 15.23 -11.92 6.72
N ASP A 108 14.42 -12.68 7.46
CA ASP A 108 14.53 -14.13 7.64
C ASP A 108 14.10 -14.93 6.41
N LYS A 109 13.51 -14.27 5.40
CA LYS A 109 12.94 -14.89 4.19
C LYS A 109 13.60 -14.41 2.90
N VAL A 110 14.76 -13.76 2.99
CA VAL A 110 15.51 -13.25 1.83
C VAL A 110 15.76 -14.34 0.80
N GLY A 111 15.56 -14.00 -0.48
CA GLY A 111 15.70 -14.93 -1.60
C GLY A 111 14.50 -15.86 -1.80
N THR A 112 13.43 -15.71 -1.02
CA THR A 112 12.17 -16.46 -1.19
C THR A 112 11.05 -15.56 -1.70
N PRO A 113 9.96 -16.12 -2.26
CA PRO A 113 8.76 -15.35 -2.61
C PRO A 113 8.08 -14.64 -1.43
N PHE A 114 8.50 -14.91 -0.19
CA PHE A 114 7.91 -14.35 1.03
C PHE A 114 8.76 -13.25 1.67
N GLU A 115 9.86 -12.86 1.03
CA GLU A 115 10.74 -11.76 1.46
C GLU A 115 9.99 -10.44 1.63
N ILE A 116 9.05 -10.15 0.72
CA ILE A 116 8.14 -9.02 0.82
C ILE A 116 6.71 -9.55 0.84
N GLN A 117 5.96 -9.16 1.87
CA GLN A 117 4.54 -9.48 1.98
C GLN A 117 3.75 -8.17 2.14
N LEU A 118 2.47 -8.21 1.76
CA LEU A 118 1.59 -7.08 2.02
C LEU A 118 1.13 -7.11 3.49
N GLY A 119 0.76 -5.96 4.03
CA GLY A 119 0.05 -5.84 5.31
C GLY A 119 -1.38 -6.37 5.22
N LEU A 120 -2.00 -6.68 6.37
CA LEU A 120 -3.36 -7.21 6.45
C LEU A 120 -4.37 -6.06 6.56
N LEU A 121 -4.22 -5.05 5.69
CA LEU A 121 -4.90 -3.76 5.86
C LEU A 121 -6.43 -3.89 5.89
N GLY A 122 -7.01 -4.83 5.14
CA GLY A 122 -8.44 -5.10 5.21
C GLY A 122 -8.85 -5.63 6.59
N ARG A 123 -8.09 -6.57 7.14
CA ARG A 123 -8.34 -7.05 8.51
C ARG A 123 -8.16 -5.93 9.54
N GLU A 124 -7.10 -5.14 9.42
CA GLU A 124 -6.80 -4.06 10.36
C GLU A 124 -7.93 -3.01 10.40
N LEU A 125 -8.36 -2.54 9.24
CA LEU A 125 -9.45 -1.57 9.10
C LEU A 125 -10.81 -2.10 9.61
N TYR A 126 -11.14 -3.35 9.30
CA TYR A 126 -12.49 -3.88 9.54
C TYR A 126 -12.61 -4.75 10.80
N SER A 127 -11.52 -4.91 11.56
CA SER A 127 -11.52 -5.65 12.82
C SER A 127 -12.50 -5.09 13.86
N THR A 128 -12.85 -3.81 13.75
CA THR A 128 -13.77 -3.11 14.65
C THR A 128 -15.22 -3.14 14.18
N TRP A 129 -15.51 -3.74 13.01
CA TRP A 129 -16.87 -3.85 12.50
C TRP A 129 -17.67 -4.85 13.31
N GLY A 130 -18.34 -4.36 14.35
CA GLY A 130 -19.32 -5.13 15.12
C GLY A 130 -20.60 -5.45 14.35
N VAL A 131 -20.82 -4.78 13.21
CA VAL A 131 -21.95 -5.01 12.30
C VAL A 131 -21.48 -4.80 10.86
N TRP A 132 -21.95 -5.62 9.94
CA TRP A 132 -21.70 -5.45 8.50
C TRP A 132 -22.20 -4.08 8.02
N PRO A 133 -21.37 -3.28 7.34
CA PRO A 133 -21.86 -2.06 6.70
C PRO A 133 -22.89 -2.44 5.62
N GLN A 134 -24.06 -1.82 5.68
CA GLN A 134 -25.13 -1.98 4.68
C GLN A 134 -24.89 -1.10 3.46
#